data_AF-A0A8B8U8K7-F1
#
_entry.id   AF-A0A8B8U8K7-F1
#
_cell.length_a   1.000
_cell.length_b   1.000
_cell.length_c   1.000
_cell.angle_alpha   90.00
_cell.angle_beta   90.00
_cell.angle_gamma   90.00
#
_symmetry.space_group_name_H-M   'P 1'
#
loop_
_entity.id
_entity.type
_entity.pdbx_description
1 polymer ?
#
loop_
_entity_poly.entity_id
_entity_poly.type
_entity_poly.pdbx_seq_one_letter_code
_entity_poly.pdbx_strand_id
1 'polypeptide(L)'
;MRFIEWLVYTGNKHLKIATFPGMWERTVTIGSAGKTFSVTGWKLGWSIGPKHLIKHLQTVQQNTIYTCATPLQEALAQAFWIDIKRMDDPECYFNSLPKELEVKRDRMVRLLESVGLTPIVPDGGYFIIADVSLLDADFSDMKDSSEPYDYKFVKWMTKNKKLSAIPVSAFCNAETKSQFEKFVRFCFIKKDSTLDAAEAIIKAWKRQAS
;
A
#
# COMPACT_ATOMS: atom_id res chain seq x y z
N MET A 1 -8.61 9.70 3.00
CA MET A 1 -7.14 9.81 3.11
C MET A 1 -6.54 9.36 1.78
N ARG A 2 -5.76 10.19 1.06
CA ARG A 2 -5.38 9.94 -0.35
C ARG A 2 -3.86 9.82 -0.54
N PHE A 3 -3.29 8.75 -0.01
CA PHE A 3 -1.84 8.56 -0.04
C PHE A 3 -1.27 8.05 -1.36
N ILE A 4 -2.09 7.62 -2.32
CA ILE A 4 -1.67 6.86 -3.51
C ILE A 4 -2.27 7.41 -4.80
N GLU A 5 -2.48 8.72 -4.89
CA GLU A 5 -3.23 9.35 -6.00
C GLU A 5 -2.63 9.14 -7.39
N TRP A 6 -1.30 9.03 -7.48
CA TRP A 6 -0.57 8.76 -8.73
C TRP A 6 -0.45 7.28 -9.05
N LEU A 7 -0.72 6.40 -8.09
CA LEU A 7 -0.52 4.96 -8.22
C LEU A 7 -1.84 4.30 -8.58
N VAL A 8 -2.34 4.60 -9.78
CA VAL A 8 -3.50 3.93 -10.39
C VAL A 8 -3.05 3.28 -11.68
N TYR A 9 -3.57 2.08 -11.94
CA TYR A 9 -3.13 1.28 -13.07
C TYR A 9 -4.02 1.47 -14.30
N THR A 10 -3.54 0.94 -15.43
CA THR A 10 -4.21 1.03 -16.72
C THR A 10 -5.68 0.60 -16.63
N GLY A 11 -6.58 1.38 -17.25
CA GLY A 11 -8.03 1.18 -17.19
C GLY A 11 -8.74 1.95 -16.07
N ASN A 12 -8.00 2.45 -15.08
CA ASN A 12 -8.55 3.20 -13.95
C ASN A 12 -8.09 4.67 -13.94
N LYS A 13 -8.87 5.54 -13.28
CA LYS A 13 -8.53 6.96 -13.09
C LYS A 13 -8.77 7.38 -11.66
N HIS A 14 -7.84 8.17 -11.11
CA HIS A 14 -8.03 8.75 -9.79
C HIS A 14 -9.01 9.92 -9.86
N LEU A 15 -10.18 9.76 -9.23
CA LEU A 15 -11.18 10.83 -9.10
C LEU A 15 -11.12 11.45 -7.70
N LYS A 16 -11.05 12.78 -7.66
CA LYS A 16 -10.95 13.53 -6.41
C LYS A 16 -12.36 13.87 -5.94
N ILE A 17 -12.87 13.25 -4.87
CA ILE A 17 -14.23 13.56 -4.35
C ILE A 17 -14.45 15.07 -4.10
N ALA A 18 -13.41 15.81 -3.73
CA ALA A 18 -13.48 17.27 -3.54
C ALA A 18 -13.86 18.07 -4.81
N THR A 19 -13.72 17.48 -6.01
CA THR A 19 -14.08 18.11 -7.29
C THR A 19 -15.52 17.81 -7.72
N PHE A 20 -16.26 17.00 -6.94
CA PHE A 20 -17.67 16.72 -7.22
C PHE A 20 -18.56 17.86 -6.69
N PRO A 21 -19.76 18.06 -7.28
CA PRO A 21 -20.67 19.12 -6.85
C PRO A 21 -20.96 19.08 -5.34
N GLY A 22 -20.78 20.21 -4.66
CA GLY A 22 -21.02 20.36 -3.20
C GLY A 22 -20.03 19.63 -2.29
N MET A 23 -18.92 19.11 -2.82
CA MET A 23 -17.94 18.38 -2.01
C MET A 23 -16.74 19.22 -1.57
N TRP A 24 -16.43 20.32 -2.27
CA TRP A 24 -15.28 21.17 -1.94
C TRP A 24 -15.36 21.71 -0.52
N GLU A 25 -16.50 22.28 -0.14
CA GLU A 25 -16.73 22.93 1.16
C GLU A 25 -16.65 21.98 2.35
N ARG A 26 -16.63 20.67 2.13
CA ARG A 26 -16.70 19.65 3.19
C ARG A 26 -15.62 18.58 3.10
N THR A 27 -14.65 18.75 2.20
CA THR A 27 -13.59 17.75 1.98
C THR A 27 -12.22 18.31 2.33
N VAL A 28 -11.50 17.60 3.19
CA VAL A 28 -10.04 17.73 3.33
C VAL A 28 -9.36 16.61 2.57
N THR A 29 -8.55 16.96 1.58
CA THR A 29 -7.73 16.04 0.79
C THR A 29 -6.32 15.99 1.35
N ILE A 30 -5.80 14.79 1.64
CA ILE A 30 -4.49 14.59 2.25
C ILE A 30 -3.57 13.93 1.23
N GLY A 31 -2.37 14.48 1.02
CA GLY A 31 -1.30 13.90 0.22
C GLY A 31 -0.04 13.58 1.04
N SER A 32 0.92 12.86 0.43
CA SER A 32 2.17 12.46 1.09
C SER A 32 3.36 12.45 0.14
N ALA A 33 4.47 13.06 0.57
CA ALA A 33 5.75 13.03 -0.12
C ALA A 33 6.29 11.59 -0.22
N GLY A 34 6.20 10.85 0.89
CA GLY A 34 6.80 9.51 0.98
C GLY A 34 6.15 8.47 0.07
N LYS A 35 4.97 8.76 -0.47
CA LYS A 35 4.25 7.89 -1.41
C LYS A 35 4.37 8.40 -2.84
N THR A 36 4.34 9.72 -3.01
CA THR A 36 4.50 10.38 -4.31
C THR A 36 5.92 10.20 -4.86
N PHE A 37 6.94 10.30 -3.99
CA PHE A 37 8.36 10.26 -4.36
C PHE A 37 9.12 9.09 -3.74
N SER A 38 8.43 8.07 -3.22
CA SER A 38 9.04 6.88 -2.61
C SER A 38 10.03 7.13 -1.45
N VAL A 39 9.93 8.29 -0.78
CA VAL A 39 10.80 8.70 0.34
C VAL A 39 10.08 8.61 1.69
N THR A 40 9.64 7.41 2.09
CA THR A 40 8.81 7.25 3.31
C THR A 40 9.45 7.79 4.60
N GLY A 41 10.79 7.86 4.65
CA GLY A 41 11.55 8.43 5.76
C GLY A 41 11.48 9.96 5.89
N TRP A 42 11.06 10.68 4.85
CA TRP A 42 10.99 12.15 4.89
C TRP A 42 9.81 12.68 5.71
N LYS A 43 8.79 11.84 5.93
CA LYS A 43 7.65 12.14 6.81
C LYS A 43 6.93 13.48 6.54
N LEU A 44 6.97 13.96 5.30
CA LEU A 44 6.20 15.12 4.85
C LEU A 44 4.86 14.71 4.21
N GLY A 45 3.83 15.51 4.48
CA GLY A 45 2.51 15.42 3.90
C GLY A 45 1.81 16.77 3.97
N TRP A 46 0.65 16.88 3.33
CA TRP A 46 -0.10 18.13 3.22
C TRP A 46 -1.60 17.88 3.27
N SER A 47 -2.36 18.89 3.70
CA SER A 47 -3.81 18.92 3.68
C SER A 47 -4.30 20.06 2.79
N ILE A 48 -5.20 19.76 1.87
CA ILE A 48 -5.79 20.70 0.91
C ILE A 48 -7.31 20.70 1.13
N GLY A 49 -7.90 21.87 1.28
CA GLY A 49 -9.34 22.02 1.51
C GLY A 49 -9.74 23.48 1.68
N PRO A 50 -11.02 23.73 1.98
CA PRO A 50 -11.55 25.08 2.12
C PRO A 50 -10.99 25.76 3.38
N LYS A 51 -10.78 27.08 3.30
CA LYS A 51 -10.18 27.90 4.37
C LYS A 51 -10.83 27.67 5.74
N HIS A 52 -12.16 27.54 5.78
CA HIS A 52 -12.89 27.37 7.03
C HIS A 52 -12.63 26.02 7.72
N LEU A 53 -12.17 24.99 7.01
CA LEU A 53 -11.71 23.72 7.60
C LEU A 53 -10.21 23.75 7.89
N ILE A 54 -9.39 24.21 6.94
CA ILE A 54 -7.92 24.19 7.05
C ILE A 54 -7.40 25.01 8.23
N LYS A 55 -8.06 26.14 8.57
CA LYS A 55 -7.66 26.96 9.73
C LYS A 55 -7.61 26.14 11.03
N HIS A 56 -8.51 25.17 11.21
CA HIS A 56 -8.56 24.33 12.41
C HIS A 56 -7.40 23.33 12.45
N LEU A 57 -7.01 22.78 11.28
CA LEU A 57 -5.81 21.94 11.18
C LEU A 57 -4.54 22.74 11.50
N GLN A 58 -4.46 23.99 11.04
CA GLN A 58 -3.35 24.89 11.37
C GLN A 58 -3.29 25.19 12.88
N THR A 59 -4.45 25.39 13.54
CA THR A 59 -4.52 25.55 15.00
C THR A 59 -4.01 24.32 15.76
N VAL A 60 -4.27 23.11 15.27
CA VAL A 60 -3.69 21.90 15.87
C VAL A 60 -2.19 21.85 15.62
N GLN A 61 -1.75 22.13 14.39
CA GLN A 61 -0.32 22.06 14.02
C GLN A 61 0.53 23.03 14.87
N GLN A 62 0.11 24.29 15.01
CA GLN A 62 0.85 25.29 15.82
C GLN A 62 0.96 24.88 17.31
N ASN A 63 0.07 24.03 17.81
CA ASN A 63 0.04 23.61 19.22
C ASN A 63 0.59 22.18 19.45
N THR A 64 1.13 21.54 18.41
CA THR A 64 1.65 20.16 18.50
C THR A 64 3.10 20.08 18.03
N ILE A 65 3.32 20.12 16.71
CA ILE A 65 4.64 20.01 16.09
C ILE A 65 5.17 21.35 15.57
N TYR A 66 4.32 22.38 15.51
CA TYR A 66 4.59 23.73 15.01
C TYR A 66 5.00 23.77 13.52
N THR A 67 6.20 23.31 13.19
CA THR A 67 6.80 23.33 11.86
C THR A 67 7.40 21.98 11.46
N CYS A 68 7.51 21.75 10.15
CA CYS A 68 8.19 20.59 9.57
C CYS A 68 9.66 20.95 9.24
N ALA A 69 10.49 19.93 8.99
CA ALA A 69 11.90 20.13 8.67
C ALA A 69 12.11 20.93 7.37
N THR A 70 12.73 22.11 7.47
CA THR A 70 12.99 23.02 6.34
C THR A 70 13.77 22.36 5.18
N PRO A 71 14.89 21.63 5.41
CA PRO A 71 15.66 21.05 4.30
C PRO A 71 14.86 20.06 3.46
N LEU A 72 13.97 19.29 4.10
CA LEU A 72 13.13 18.31 3.41
C LEU A 72 12.02 18.99 2.63
N GLN A 73 11.47 20.10 3.14
CA GLN A 73 10.46 20.88 2.42
C GLN A 73 11.05 21.52 1.16
N GLU A 74 12.27 22.06 1.24
CA GLU A 74 12.96 22.64 0.09
C GLU A 74 13.26 21.58 -0.98
N ALA A 75 13.85 20.44 -0.58
CA ALA A 75 14.15 19.37 -1.52
C ALA A 75 12.87 18.82 -2.19
N LEU A 76 11.77 18.71 -1.43
CA LEU A 76 10.48 18.29 -1.96
C LEU A 76 9.89 19.30 -2.95
N ALA A 77 10.02 20.61 -2.67
CA ALA A 77 9.58 21.65 -3.59
C ALA A 77 10.33 21.57 -4.92
N GLN A 78 11.65 21.38 -4.89
CA GLN A 78 12.45 21.18 -6.11
C GLN A 78 12.04 19.90 -6.86
N ALA A 79 11.83 18.79 -6.17
CA ALA A 79 11.35 17.55 -6.78
C ALA A 79 10.00 17.74 -7.50
N PHE A 80 9.05 18.45 -6.87
CA PHE A 80 7.81 18.82 -7.52
C PHE A 80 8.03 19.67 -8.76
N TRP A 81 8.87 20.71 -8.71
CA TRP A 81 9.12 21.56 -9.87
C TRP A 81 9.72 20.81 -11.06
N ILE A 82 10.58 19.82 -10.80
CA ILE A 82 11.15 18.98 -11.85
C ILE A 82 10.05 18.19 -12.55
N ASP A 83 9.21 17.47 -11.82
CA ASP A 83 8.18 16.60 -12.41
C ASP A 83 6.95 17.35 -12.92
N ILE A 84 6.56 18.47 -12.31
CA ILE A 84 5.46 19.33 -12.77
C ILE A 84 5.74 19.86 -14.19
N LYS A 85 6.98 20.24 -14.49
CA LYS A 85 7.36 20.78 -15.81
C LYS A 85 7.30 19.76 -16.94
N ARG A 86 7.21 18.47 -16.61
CA ARG A 86 7.21 17.36 -17.56
C ARG A 86 6.05 16.40 -17.35
N MET A 87 4.92 16.83 -16.80
CA MET A 87 3.81 15.93 -16.46
C MET A 87 3.27 15.11 -17.63
N ASP A 88 3.38 15.62 -18.86
CA ASP A 88 2.95 14.91 -20.07
C ASP A 88 4.04 13.96 -20.64
N ASP A 89 5.26 14.02 -20.09
CA ASP A 89 6.38 13.15 -20.46
C ASP A 89 6.23 11.76 -19.78
N PRO A 90 6.38 10.65 -20.52
CA PRO A 90 6.47 9.31 -19.93
C PRO A 90 7.52 9.16 -18.82
N GLU A 91 8.60 9.96 -18.86
CA GLU A 91 9.68 9.96 -17.86
C GLU A 91 9.34 10.73 -16.58
N CYS A 92 8.22 11.45 -16.53
CA CYS A 92 7.71 12.05 -15.29
C CYS A 92 7.54 10.97 -14.22
N TYR A 93 8.02 11.23 -13.00
CA TYR A 93 7.94 10.24 -11.92
C TYR A 93 6.49 9.82 -11.59
N PHE A 94 5.53 10.73 -11.82
CA PHE A 94 4.10 10.45 -11.64
C PHE A 94 3.54 9.45 -12.67
N ASN A 95 4.20 9.28 -13.81
CA ASN A 95 3.80 8.37 -14.89
C ASN A 95 4.65 7.09 -14.92
N SER A 96 5.97 7.22 -14.71
CA SER A 96 6.91 6.10 -14.79
C SER A 96 6.77 5.13 -13.61
N LEU A 97 6.55 5.63 -12.39
CA LEU A 97 6.37 4.79 -11.21
C LEU A 97 5.13 3.87 -11.27
N PRO A 98 3.90 4.34 -11.56
CA PRO A 98 2.76 3.44 -11.69
C PRO A 98 2.95 2.41 -12.82
N LYS A 99 3.58 2.80 -13.94
CA LYS A 99 3.92 1.88 -15.04
C LYS A 99 4.89 0.78 -14.60
N GLU A 100 5.95 1.14 -13.87
CA GLU A 100 6.88 0.17 -13.27
C GLU A 100 6.15 -0.77 -12.29
N LEU A 101 5.32 -0.21 -11.42
CA LEU A 101 4.60 -0.98 -10.40
C LEU A 101 3.50 -1.86 -10.99
N GLU A 102 2.93 -1.52 -12.14
CA GLU A 102 1.96 -2.35 -12.84
C GLU A 102 2.58 -3.69 -13.28
N VAL A 103 3.81 -3.64 -13.83
CA VAL A 103 4.57 -4.85 -14.18
C VAL A 103 4.84 -5.73 -12.95
N LYS A 104 5.17 -5.10 -11.82
CA LYS A 104 5.41 -5.80 -10.54
C LYS A 104 4.13 -6.36 -9.93
N ARG A 105 3.01 -5.65 -10.05
CA ARG A 105 1.67 -6.13 -9.68
C ARG A 105 1.37 -7.42 -10.43
N ASP A 106 1.45 -7.41 -11.75
CA ASP A 106 1.11 -8.55 -12.60
C ASP A 106 2.01 -9.76 -12.32
N ARG A 107 3.31 -9.49 -12.07
CA ARG A 107 4.25 -10.52 -11.62
C ARG A 107 3.81 -11.14 -10.29
N MET A 108 3.42 -10.33 -9.31
CA MET A 108 2.96 -10.81 -8.00
C MET A 108 1.65 -11.57 -8.08
N VAL A 109 0.70 -11.16 -8.93
CA VAL A 109 -0.54 -11.91 -9.19
C VAL A 109 -0.22 -13.34 -9.63
N ARG A 110 0.56 -13.48 -10.71
CA ARG A 110 0.96 -14.80 -11.24
C ARG A 110 1.71 -15.63 -10.20
N LEU A 111 2.54 -14.98 -9.39
CA LEU A 111 3.32 -15.65 -8.36
C LEU A 111 2.43 -16.24 -7.26
N LEU A 112 1.46 -15.47 -6.76
CA LEU A 112 0.52 -15.93 -5.73
C LEU A 112 -0.39 -17.04 -6.28
N GLU A 113 -0.93 -16.88 -7.49
CA GLU A 113 -1.73 -17.92 -8.15
C GLU A 113 -0.97 -19.23 -8.31
N SER A 114 0.33 -19.18 -8.58
CA SER A 114 1.16 -20.38 -8.79
C SER A 114 1.25 -21.32 -7.58
N VAL A 115 0.90 -20.83 -6.38
CA VAL A 115 0.87 -21.58 -5.12
C VAL A 115 -0.54 -21.76 -4.55
N GLY A 116 -1.57 -21.55 -5.37
CA GLY A 116 -2.96 -21.78 -4.96
C GLY A 116 -3.54 -20.68 -4.07
N LEU A 117 -2.88 -19.53 -3.97
CA LEU A 117 -3.47 -18.33 -3.37
C LEU A 117 -4.37 -17.64 -4.39
N THR A 118 -5.45 -17.02 -3.92
CA THR A 118 -6.38 -16.28 -4.79
C THR A 118 -6.18 -14.78 -4.61
N PRO A 119 -5.37 -14.10 -5.46
CA PRO A 119 -5.13 -12.66 -5.34
C PRO A 119 -6.32 -11.82 -5.83
N ILE A 120 -6.56 -10.71 -5.14
CA ILE A 120 -7.43 -9.62 -5.59
C ILE A 120 -6.55 -8.60 -6.32
N VAL A 121 -6.67 -8.55 -7.65
CA VAL A 121 -5.87 -7.64 -8.48
C VAL A 121 -6.20 -6.19 -8.13
N PRO A 122 -5.25 -5.40 -7.61
CA PRO A 122 -5.53 -4.03 -7.20
C PRO A 122 -5.61 -3.08 -8.41
N ASP A 123 -6.58 -2.16 -8.39
CA ASP A 123 -6.69 -1.05 -9.35
C ASP A 123 -5.65 0.06 -9.12
N GLY A 124 -5.00 0.07 -7.95
CA GLY A 124 -3.98 1.03 -7.58
C GLY A 124 -3.29 0.73 -6.25
N GLY A 125 -2.33 1.58 -5.88
CA GLY A 125 -1.46 1.39 -4.73
C GLY A 125 -0.27 0.49 -5.04
N TYR A 126 0.24 -0.22 -4.04
CA TYR A 126 1.32 -1.20 -4.21
C TYR A 126 1.19 -2.37 -3.24
N PHE A 127 -0.06 -2.64 -2.85
CA PHE A 127 -0.44 -3.75 -2.00
C PHE A 127 -1.39 -4.65 -2.75
N ILE A 128 -1.22 -5.96 -2.58
CA ILE A 128 -2.11 -6.98 -3.12
C ILE A 128 -2.62 -7.83 -1.97
N ILE A 129 -3.91 -8.10 -1.94
CA ILE A 129 -4.54 -8.98 -0.97
C ILE A 129 -4.72 -10.35 -1.64
N ALA A 130 -4.47 -11.44 -0.91
CA ALA A 130 -4.78 -12.77 -1.37
C ALA A 130 -5.54 -13.56 -0.30
N ASP A 131 -6.53 -14.33 -0.74
CA ASP A 131 -7.18 -15.34 0.08
C ASP A 131 -6.22 -16.54 0.26
N VAL A 132 -6.01 -16.92 1.51
CA VAL A 132 -5.12 -18.01 1.93
C VAL A 132 -5.86 -19.26 2.40
N SER A 133 -7.20 -19.28 2.34
CA SER A 133 -8.04 -20.36 2.87
C SER A 133 -7.83 -21.73 2.20
N LEU A 134 -7.38 -21.74 0.95
CA LEU A 134 -7.13 -22.97 0.17
C LEU A 134 -5.79 -23.64 0.51
N LEU A 135 -4.91 -22.97 1.25
CA LEU A 135 -3.64 -23.55 1.65
C LEU A 135 -3.80 -24.34 2.95
N ASP A 136 -3.38 -25.61 2.89
CA ASP A 136 -3.25 -26.43 4.08
C ASP A 136 -1.98 -26.04 4.85
N ALA A 137 -2.15 -25.19 5.86
CA ALA A 137 -1.08 -24.71 6.71
C ALA A 137 -1.20 -25.33 8.11
N ASP A 138 -0.13 -26.00 8.55
CA ASP A 138 -0.09 -26.60 9.87
C ASP A 138 0.11 -25.55 10.97
N PHE A 139 -0.92 -25.39 11.81
CA PHE A 139 -0.93 -24.50 12.97
C PHE A 139 -0.80 -25.25 14.30
N SER A 140 -0.42 -26.53 14.30
CA SER A 140 -0.29 -27.37 15.50
C SER A 140 0.57 -26.73 16.61
N ASP A 141 1.65 -26.04 16.24
CA ASP A 141 2.54 -25.32 17.15
C ASP A 141 1.91 -24.04 17.78
N MET A 142 0.75 -23.58 17.29
CA MET A 142 0.16 -22.30 17.69
C MET A 142 -0.83 -22.46 18.84
N LYS A 143 -0.33 -22.24 20.06
CA LYS A 143 -1.08 -22.40 21.32
C LYS A 143 -2.17 -21.35 21.55
N ASP A 144 -2.07 -20.18 20.91
CA ASP A 144 -3.05 -19.11 21.08
C ASP A 144 -4.21 -19.28 20.09
N SER A 145 -5.32 -19.84 20.56
CA SER A 145 -6.52 -20.04 19.75
C SER A 145 -7.27 -18.74 19.46
N SER A 146 -7.03 -17.66 20.20
CA SER A 146 -7.76 -16.39 20.11
C SER A 146 -7.34 -15.52 18.93
N GLU A 147 -6.17 -15.77 18.34
CA GLU A 147 -5.71 -15.01 17.17
C GLU A 147 -6.52 -15.37 15.91
N PRO A 148 -6.86 -14.37 15.07
CA PRO A 148 -7.48 -14.61 13.77
C PRO A 148 -6.64 -15.53 12.88
N TYR A 149 -7.28 -16.23 11.95
CA TYR A 149 -6.61 -17.19 11.06
C TYR A 149 -5.42 -16.58 10.28
N ASP A 150 -5.56 -15.40 9.71
CA ASP A 150 -4.51 -14.71 8.95
C ASP A 150 -3.27 -14.36 9.79
N TYR A 151 -3.42 -14.07 11.07
CA TYR A 151 -2.29 -13.91 12.00
C TYR A 151 -1.50 -15.20 12.16
N LYS A 152 -2.21 -16.31 12.39
CA LYS A 152 -1.61 -17.65 12.49
C LYS A 152 -0.90 -18.01 11.17
N PHE A 153 -1.57 -17.77 10.04
CA PHE A 153 -1.00 -17.99 8.72
C PHE A 153 0.28 -17.18 8.48
N VAL A 154 0.28 -15.87 8.78
CA VAL A 154 1.45 -15.00 8.57
C VAL A 154 2.63 -15.41 9.45
N LYS A 155 2.39 -15.79 10.72
CA LYS A 155 3.42 -16.30 11.62
C LYS A 155 4.03 -17.60 11.09
N TRP A 156 3.18 -18.53 10.64
CA TRP A 156 3.61 -19.79 10.05
C TRP A 156 4.43 -19.57 8.78
N MET A 157 3.95 -18.72 7.87
CA MET A 157 4.63 -18.38 6.61
C MET A 157 5.99 -17.75 6.88
N THR A 158 6.07 -16.86 7.88
CA THR A 158 7.34 -16.22 8.28
C THR A 158 8.33 -17.24 8.85
N LYS A 159 7.89 -18.12 9.75
CA LYS A 159 8.73 -19.15 10.38
C LYS A 159 9.24 -20.16 9.35
N ASN A 160 8.32 -20.75 8.57
CA ASN A 160 8.56 -21.94 7.75
C ASN A 160 8.97 -21.62 6.32
N LYS A 161 8.48 -20.51 5.74
CA LYS A 161 8.74 -20.13 4.35
C LYS A 161 9.69 -18.94 4.24
N LYS A 162 10.01 -18.27 5.36
CA LYS A 162 10.87 -17.07 5.38
C LYS A 162 10.30 -15.91 4.55
N LEU A 163 8.97 -15.91 4.36
CA LEU A 163 8.23 -14.85 3.68
C LEU A 163 7.28 -14.21 4.69
N SER A 164 7.24 -12.88 4.73
CA SER A 164 6.37 -12.14 5.65
C SER A 164 5.38 -11.27 4.87
N ALA A 165 4.19 -11.11 5.45
CA ALA A 165 3.10 -10.32 4.94
C ALA A 165 2.30 -9.73 6.11
N ILE A 166 1.19 -9.06 5.84
CA ILE A 166 0.37 -8.41 6.86
C ILE A 166 -1.04 -9.04 6.89
N PRO A 167 -1.55 -9.49 8.04
CA PRO A 167 -2.92 -9.97 8.17
C PRO A 167 -3.92 -8.83 7.88
N VAL A 168 -4.97 -9.09 7.10
CA VAL A 168 -5.98 -8.08 6.76
C VAL A 168 -6.87 -7.77 7.97
N SER A 169 -7.08 -8.73 8.86
CA SER A 169 -7.83 -8.56 10.11
C SER A 169 -7.25 -7.47 11.04
N ALA A 170 -5.98 -7.08 10.85
CA ALA A 170 -5.36 -5.93 11.52
C ALA A 170 -5.98 -4.58 11.10
N PHE A 171 -6.65 -4.52 9.94
CA PHE A 171 -7.36 -3.33 9.44
C PHE A 171 -8.86 -3.36 9.74
N CYS A 172 -9.33 -4.39 10.47
CA CYS A 172 -10.74 -4.61 10.78
C CYS A 172 -11.06 -4.32 12.24
N ASN A 173 -12.27 -3.83 12.50
CA ASN A 173 -12.81 -3.76 13.86
C ASN A 173 -13.24 -5.17 14.34
N ALA A 174 -13.55 -5.32 15.63
CA ALA A 174 -13.89 -6.64 16.20
C ALA A 174 -15.06 -7.34 15.48
N GLU A 175 -16.05 -6.58 15.00
CA GLU A 175 -17.26 -7.09 14.34
C GLU A 175 -16.99 -7.63 12.94
N THR A 176 -16.00 -7.08 12.23
CA THR A 176 -15.71 -7.43 10.82
C THR A 176 -14.52 -8.38 10.67
N LYS A 177 -13.73 -8.60 11.73
CA LYS A 177 -12.53 -9.46 11.68
C LYS A 177 -12.80 -10.85 11.12
N SER A 178 -13.86 -11.52 11.54
CA SER A 178 -14.21 -12.88 11.08
C SER A 178 -14.52 -12.96 9.59
N GLN A 179 -14.93 -11.85 8.96
CA GLN A 179 -15.20 -11.78 7.53
C GLN A 179 -13.91 -11.68 6.69
N PHE A 180 -12.82 -11.19 7.29
CA PHE A 180 -11.57 -10.91 6.59
C PHE A 180 -10.36 -11.72 7.06
N GLU A 181 -10.53 -12.59 8.06
CA GLU A 181 -9.44 -13.36 8.66
C GLU A 181 -8.80 -14.41 7.72
N LYS A 182 -9.31 -14.59 6.51
CA LYS A 182 -8.70 -15.46 5.47
C LYS A 182 -7.86 -14.68 4.46
N PHE A 183 -7.73 -13.37 4.63
CA PHE A 183 -7.01 -12.52 3.68
C PHE A 183 -5.68 -12.04 4.24
N VAL A 184 -4.64 -12.08 3.39
CA VAL A 184 -3.29 -11.62 3.71
C VAL A 184 -2.85 -10.59 2.68
N ARG A 185 -2.23 -9.50 3.14
CA ARG A 185 -1.76 -8.38 2.32
C ARG A 185 -0.26 -8.43 2.09
N PHE A 186 0.16 -8.49 0.83
CA PHE A 186 1.55 -8.43 0.36
C PHE A 186 1.87 -7.04 -0.21
N CYS A 187 3.16 -6.66 -0.21
CA CYS A 187 3.64 -5.37 -0.69
C CYS A 187 4.66 -5.56 -1.81
N PHE A 188 4.48 -4.88 -2.94
CA PHE A 188 5.26 -5.14 -4.15
C PHE A 188 6.03 -3.93 -4.70
N ILE A 189 6.03 -2.80 -4.00
CA ILE A 189 7.00 -1.71 -4.23
C ILE A 189 8.39 -2.13 -3.71
N LYS A 190 8.99 -3.08 -4.41
CA LYS A 190 10.26 -3.72 -4.10
C LYS A 190 11.16 -3.74 -5.33
N LYS A 191 12.46 -3.87 -5.12
CA LYS A 191 13.41 -4.12 -6.21
C LYS A 191 13.16 -5.50 -6.80
N ASP A 192 13.48 -5.70 -8.08
CA ASP A 192 13.25 -6.98 -8.76
C ASP A 192 13.97 -8.13 -8.06
N SER A 193 15.20 -7.93 -7.57
CA SER A 193 15.94 -8.93 -6.80
C SER A 193 15.21 -9.42 -5.54
N THR A 194 14.39 -8.57 -4.92
CA THR A 194 13.55 -8.97 -3.77
C THR A 194 12.37 -9.81 -4.22
N LEU A 195 11.76 -9.46 -5.36
CA LEU A 195 10.68 -10.25 -5.96
C LEU A 195 11.19 -11.59 -6.50
N ASP A 196 12.42 -11.65 -7.02
CA ASP A 196 13.11 -12.88 -7.44
C ASP A 196 13.30 -13.83 -6.24
N ALA A 197 13.77 -13.30 -5.11
CA ALA A 197 13.93 -14.08 -3.88
C ALA A 197 12.58 -14.59 -3.35
N ALA A 198 11.53 -13.76 -3.37
CA ALA A 198 10.18 -14.18 -3.02
C ALA A 198 9.66 -15.26 -3.98
N GLU A 199 9.95 -15.13 -5.27
CA GLU A 199 9.58 -16.11 -6.28
C GLU A 199 10.24 -17.47 -6.07
N ALA A 200 11.52 -17.49 -5.69
CA ALA A 200 12.22 -18.72 -5.35
C ALA A 200 11.56 -19.45 -4.17
N ILE A 201 11.17 -18.71 -3.12
CA ILE A 201 10.46 -19.26 -1.94
C ILE A 201 9.11 -19.85 -2.36
N ILE A 202 8.32 -19.08 -3.10
CA ILE A 202 6.96 -19.45 -3.49
C ILE A 202 6.99 -20.65 -4.45
N LYS A 203 7.92 -20.71 -5.42
CA LYS A 203 8.07 -21.89 -6.29
C LYS A 203 8.49 -23.15 -5.52
N ALA A 204 9.28 -23.01 -4.46
CA ALA A 204 9.66 -24.14 -3.59
C ALA A 204 8.47 -24.68 -2.78
N TRP A 205 7.43 -23.88 -2.56
CA TRP A 205 6.21 -24.26 -1.84
C TRP A 205 5.48 -25.42 -2.53
N LYS A 206 5.39 -25.37 -3.86
CA LYS A 206 4.71 -26.37 -4.69
C LYS A 206 5.37 -27.75 -4.61
N ARG A 207 6.69 -27.81 -4.41
CA ARG A 207 7.46 -29.07 -4.32
C ARG A 207 7.21 -29.85 -3.02
N GLN A 208 6.62 -29.22 -2.00
CA GLN A 208 6.37 -29.86 -0.70
C GLN A 208 4.94 -30.40 -0.56
N ALA A 209 4.04 -30.04 -1.47
CA ALA A 209 2.64 -30.49 -1.50
C ALA A 209 2.40 -31.62 -2.53
N SER A 210 3.47 -32.15 -3.15
CA SER A 210 3.48 -33.31 -4.05
C SER A 210 4.20 -34.46 -3.35
#